data_AF-A0A2N2G3D2-F1
#
_entry.id   AF-A0A2N2G3D2-F1
#
_cell.length_a   1.000
_cell.length_b   1.000
_cell.length_c   1.000
_cell.angle_alpha   90.00
_cell.angle_beta   90.00
_cell.angle_gamma   90.00
#
_symmetry.space_group_name_H-M   'P 1'
#
loop_
_entity.id
_entity.type
_entity.pdbx_description
1 polymer ?
#
loop_
_entity_poly.entity_id
_entity_poly.type
_entity_poly.pdbx_seq_one_letter_code
_entity_poly.pdbx_strand_id
1 'polypeptide(L)'
;MFITHQYRLILLVSLFLTLFANFSFFNNVVQTYPLTGVNILYVISVGITLFLFIAFLLSLFASKYTTKPMLIFILMVSAFTAYFMDTYHVIIDYSMIQNSLQTNLNESLDLLIFQPILQ
;
A
#
# COMPACT_ATOMS: atom_id res chain seq x y z
N MET A 1 9.09 -29.46 10.20
CA MET A 1 9.96 -28.43 9.63
C MET A 1 9.38 -27.88 8.31
N PHE A 2 8.20 -27.26 8.34
CA PHE A 2 7.53 -26.67 7.15
C PHE A 2 7.54 -25.12 7.18
N ILE A 3 8.16 -24.55 8.21
CA ILE A 3 8.09 -23.13 8.55
C ILE A 3 9.03 -22.31 7.65
N THR A 4 10.16 -22.85 7.20
CA THR A 4 11.20 -22.09 6.47
C THR A 4 10.78 -21.50 5.12
N HIS A 5 10.01 -22.21 4.29
CA HIS A 5 9.63 -21.70 2.95
C HIS A 5 8.63 -20.54 3.01
N GLN A 6 7.76 -20.53 4.02
CA GLN A 6 6.74 -19.51 4.23
C GLN A 6 7.37 -18.17 4.59
N TYR A 7 8.39 -18.17 5.45
CA TYR A 7 9.08 -16.95 5.88
C TYR A 7 9.90 -16.33 4.73
N ARG A 8 10.47 -17.15 3.84
CA ARG A 8 11.14 -16.64 2.63
C ARG A 8 10.19 -15.84 1.74
N LEU A 9 8.95 -16.32 1.58
CA LEU A 9 7.92 -15.61 0.83
C LEU A 9 7.53 -14.31 1.53
N ILE A 10 7.33 -14.35 2.85
CA ILE A 10 6.98 -13.16 3.63
C ILE A 10 8.07 -12.09 3.49
N LEU A 11 9.34 -12.45 3.62
CA LEU A 11 10.47 -11.52 3.48
C LEU A 11 10.55 -10.92 2.06
N LEU A 12 10.31 -11.73 1.02
CA LEU A 12 10.32 -11.25 -0.35
C LEU A 12 9.16 -10.27 -0.59
N VAL A 13 7.96 -10.61 -0.12
CA VAL A 13 6.79 -9.74 -0.24
C VAL A 13 6.93 -8.48 0.59
N SER A 14 7.43 -8.54 1.83
CA SER A 14 7.66 -7.35 2.64
C SER A 14 8.70 -6.43 2.01
N LEU A 15 9.75 -6.99 1.39
CA LEU A 15 10.75 -6.21 0.65
C LEU A 15 10.10 -5.51 -0.54
N PHE A 16 9.29 -6.25 -1.32
CA PHE A 16 8.57 -5.69 -2.46
C PHE A 16 7.62 -4.57 -2.06
N LEU A 17 6.80 -4.79 -1.02
CA LEU A 17 5.87 -3.78 -0.50
C LEU A 17 6.61 -2.54 0.00
N THR A 18 7.73 -2.72 0.69
CA THR A 18 8.55 -1.60 1.17
C THR A 18 9.08 -0.80 -0.01
N LEU A 19 9.75 -1.42 -0.97
CA LEU A 19 10.44 -0.69 -2.04
C LEU A 19 9.49 -0.07 -3.06
N PHE A 20 8.44 -0.79 -3.48
CA PHE A 20 7.60 -0.38 -4.60
C PHE A 20 6.28 0.22 -4.16
N ALA A 21 5.58 -0.40 -3.21
CA ALA A 21 4.25 0.07 -2.84
C ALA A 21 4.26 1.28 -1.90
N ASN A 22 5.41 1.61 -1.30
CA ASN A 22 5.58 2.76 -0.42
C ASN A 22 6.48 3.83 -1.06
N PHE A 23 6.52 3.93 -2.39
CA PHE A 23 7.36 4.89 -3.10
C PHE A 23 7.06 6.34 -2.72
N SER A 24 5.77 6.74 -2.73
CA SER A 24 5.35 8.07 -2.25
C SER A 24 5.82 8.38 -0.83
N PHE A 25 5.82 7.40 0.08
CA PHE A 25 6.32 7.58 1.45
C PHE A 25 7.82 7.91 1.45
N PHE A 26 8.65 7.16 0.71
CA PHE A 26 10.08 7.45 0.62
C PHE A 26 10.36 8.80 -0.03
N ASN A 27 9.57 9.21 -1.01
CA ASN A 27 9.68 10.54 -1.62
C ASN A 27 9.45 11.64 -0.57
N ASN A 28 8.40 11.53 0.25
CA ASN A 28 8.12 12.49 1.33
C ASN A 28 9.22 12.50 2.40
N VAL A 29 9.76 11.33 2.75
CA VAL A 29 10.87 11.21 3.70
C VAL A 29 12.13 11.90 3.16
N VAL A 30 12.49 11.69 1.89
CA VAL A 30 13.67 12.31 1.27
C VAL A 30 13.50 13.82 1.11
N GLN A 31 12.28 14.30 0.85
CA GLN A 31 12.00 15.74 0.83
C GLN A 31 12.18 16.39 2.21
N THR A 32 11.82 15.67 3.29
CA THR A 32 11.96 16.15 4.68
C THR A 32 13.40 16.01 5.19
N TYR A 33 14.08 14.92 4.81
CA TYR A 33 15.44 14.59 5.18
C TYR A 33 16.30 14.41 3.91
N PRO A 34 16.88 15.50 3.39
CA PRO A 34 17.70 15.45 2.19
C PRO A 34 18.85 14.46 2.35
N LEU A 35 19.20 13.73 1.28
CA LEU A 35 20.24 12.69 1.24
C LEU A 35 21.66 13.28 1.36
N THR A 36 21.96 13.94 2.48
CA THR A 36 23.21 14.63 2.75
C THR A 36 23.71 14.29 4.15
N GLY A 37 25.00 13.96 4.27
CA GLY A 37 25.64 13.65 5.55
C GLY A 37 24.95 12.52 6.31
N VAL A 38 24.61 12.77 7.58
CA VAL A 38 24.01 11.78 8.51
C VAL A 38 22.57 11.42 8.13
N ASN A 39 21.87 12.27 7.37
CA ASN A 39 20.47 12.04 7.00
C ASN A 39 20.26 10.77 6.20
N ILE A 40 21.27 10.31 5.45
CA ILE A 40 21.17 9.07 4.70
C ILE A 40 21.01 7.85 5.63
N LEU A 41 21.63 7.87 6.81
CA LEU A 41 21.46 6.82 7.82
C LEU A 41 20.03 6.83 8.37
N TYR A 42 19.42 8.00 8.55
CA TYR A 42 18.02 8.10 8.99
C TYR A 42 17.07 7.51 7.94
N VAL A 43 17.25 7.85 6.65
CA VAL A 43 16.41 7.29 5.57
C VAL A 43 16.57 5.76 5.49
N ILE A 44 17.79 5.24 5.57
CA ILE A 44 18.05 3.79 5.58
C ILE A 44 17.42 3.13 6.81
N SER A 45 17.58 3.73 8.00
CA SER A 45 16.99 3.22 9.23
C SER A 45 15.47 3.12 9.13
N VAL A 46 14.82 4.16 8.62
CA VAL A 46 13.35 4.17 8.41
C VAL A 46 12.94 3.07 7.43
N GLY A 47 13.67 2.88 6.33
CA GLY A 47 13.40 1.81 5.37
C GLY A 47 13.53 0.41 5.97
N ILE A 48 14.57 0.18 6.78
CA ILE A 48 14.78 -1.10 7.49
C ILE A 48 13.68 -1.32 8.52
N THR A 49 13.32 -0.31 9.31
CA THR A 49 12.24 -0.38 10.29
C THR A 49 10.91 -0.72 9.63
N LEU A 50 10.57 -0.05 8.52
CA LEU A 50 9.35 -0.31 7.76
C LEU A 50 9.33 -1.75 7.21
N PHE A 51 10.43 -2.19 6.62
CA PHE A 51 10.57 -3.56 6.12
C PHE A 51 10.36 -4.61 7.22
N LEU A 52 11.04 -4.46 8.36
CA LEU A 52 10.92 -5.37 9.49
C LEU A 52 9.52 -5.34 10.09
N PHE A 53 8.90 -4.16 10.17
CA PHE A 53 7.54 -4.00 10.67
C PHE A 53 6.52 -4.72 9.78
N ILE A 54 6.59 -4.55 8.46
CA ILE A 54 5.73 -5.28 7.51
C ILE A 54 5.98 -6.79 7.62
N ALA A 55 7.24 -7.22 7.65
CA ALA A 55 7.58 -8.65 7.78
C ALA A 55 7.03 -9.24 9.08
N PHE A 56 7.14 -8.50 10.19
CA PHE A 56 6.59 -8.89 11.48
C PHE A 56 5.06 -9.01 11.44
N LEU A 57 4.35 -8.00 10.90
CA LEU A 57 2.89 -8.05 10.76
C LEU A 57 2.45 -9.24 9.90
N LEU A 58 3.07 -9.42 8.73
CA LEU A 58 2.77 -10.54 7.86
C LEU A 58 3.03 -11.88 8.55
N SER A 59 4.08 -11.97 9.37
CA SER A 59 4.42 -13.18 10.14
C SER A 59 3.37 -13.52 11.21
N LEU A 60 2.71 -12.53 11.81
CA LEU A 60 1.70 -12.73 12.84
C LEU A 60 0.46 -13.45 12.31
N PHE A 61 0.08 -13.14 11.06
CA PHE A 61 -1.06 -13.76 10.38
C PHE A 61 -0.67 -14.98 9.53
N ALA A 62 0.60 -15.38 9.59
CA ALA A 62 1.16 -16.41 8.74
C ALA A 62 0.76 -17.82 9.23
N SER A 63 -0.34 -18.36 8.72
CA SER A 63 -0.70 -19.77 8.91
C SER A 63 -0.40 -20.61 7.66
N LYS A 64 -0.23 -21.93 7.85
CA LYS A 64 0.14 -22.90 6.80
C LYS A 64 -0.78 -22.84 5.57
N TYR A 65 -2.06 -22.49 5.77
CA TYR A 65 -3.08 -22.45 4.71
C TYR A 65 -3.46 -21.03 4.28
N THR A 66 -3.32 -20.03 5.15
CA THR A 66 -3.78 -18.65 4.89
C THR A 66 -2.72 -17.76 4.27
N THR A 67 -1.43 -18.10 4.38
CA THR A 67 -0.35 -17.18 3.97
C THR A 67 -0.40 -16.84 2.49
N LYS A 68 -0.58 -17.82 1.61
CA LYS A 68 -0.61 -17.58 0.16
C LYS A 68 -1.77 -16.65 -0.26
N PRO A 69 -3.04 -16.94 0.08
CA PRO A 69 -4.15 -16.07 -0.33
C PRO A 69 -4.04 -14.69 0.31
N MET A 70 -3.58 -14.59 1.57
CA MET A 70 -3.38 -13.32 2.25
C MET A 70 -2.32 -12.46 1.54
N LEU A 71 -1.17 -13.03 1.16
CA LEU A 71 -0.12 -12.28 0.45
C LEU A 71 -0.60 -11.78 -0.91
N ILE A 72 -1.35 -12.59 -1.65
CA ILE A 72 -1.94 -12.19 -2.94
C ILE A 72 -2.91 -11.02 -2.75
N PHE A 73 -3.80 -11.12 -1.76
CA PHE A 73 -4.76 -10.07 -1.46
C PHE A 73 -4.06 -8.77 -1.08
N ILE A 74 -3.07 -8.83 -0.18
CA ILE A 74 -2.29 -7.66 0.24
C ILE A 74 -1.55 -7.04 -0.94
N LEU A 75 -0.93 -7.84 -1.81
CA LEU A 75 -0.26 -7.32 -3.00
C LEU A 75 -1.22 -6.62 -3.96
N MET A 76 -2.41 -7.19 -4.20
CA MET A 76 -3.42 -6.54 -5.04
C MET A 76 -3.87 -5.21 -4.43
N VAL A 77 -4.33 -5.22 -3.17
CA VAL A 77 -4.78 -4.00 -2.49
C VAL A 77 -3.66 -2.97 -2.49
N SER A 78 -2.44 -3.37 -2.17
CA SER A 78 -1.29 -2.48 -2.13
C SER A 78 -0.95 -1.87 -3.49
N ALA A 79 -1.13 -2.60 -4.59
CA ALA A 79 -0.93 -2.07 -5.94
C ALA A 79 -1.98 -1.03 -6.31
N PHE A 80 -3.26 -1.29 -5.97
CA PHE A 80 -4.32 -0.30 -6.15
C PHE A 80 -4.05 0.96 -5.33
N THR A 81 -3.76 0.81 -4.04
CA THR A 81 -3.51 1.95 -3.15
C THR A 81 -2.28 2.75 -3.59
N ALA A 82 -1.19 2.08 -3.98
CA ALA A 82 0.01 2.74 -4.48
C ALA A 82 -0.27 3.52 -5.76
N TYR A 83 -1.02 2.95 -6.71
CA TYR A 83 -1.42 3.65 -7.93
C TYR A 83 -2.22 4.93 -7.64
N PHE A 84 -3.18 4.87 -6.71
CA PHE A 84 -3.97 6.05 -6.35
C PHE A 84 -3.14 7.11 -5.63
N MET A 85 -2.25 6.70 -4.72
CA MET A 85 -1.34 7.60 -4.00
C MET A 85 -0.32 8.26 -4.95
N ASP A 86 0.29 7.48 -5.84
CA ASP A 86 1.34 7.97 -6.73
C ASP A 86 0.78 8.82 -7.89
N THR A 87 -0.38 8.46 -8.44
CA THR A 87 -0.96 9.15 -9.61
C THR A 87 -1.81 10.35 -9.25
N TYR A 88 -2.64 10.23 -8.21
CA TYR A 88 -3.61 11.26 -7.83
C TYR A 88 -3.17 12.05 -6.59
N HIS A 89 -2.01 11.72 -6.00
CA HIS A 89 -1.54 12.30 -4.74
C HIS A 89 -2.59 12.23 -3.61
N VAL A 90 -3.46 11.23 -3.70
CA VAL A 90 -4.57 11.00 -2.78
C VAL A 90 -4.01 10.32 -1.54
N ILE A 91 -4.20 10.92 -0.36
CA ILE A 91 -3.89 10.28 0.92
C ILE A 91 -5.12 9.48 1.33
N ILE A 92 -4.97 8.15 1.46
CA ILE A 92 -6.08 7.27 1.80
C ILE A 92 -6.38 7.38 3.31
N ASP A 93 -7.28 8.30 3.64
CA ASP A 93 -7.80 8.50 4.99
C ASP A 93 -9.21 7.93 5.16
N TYR A 94 -9.68 7.85 6.41
CA TYR A 94 -11.03 7.36 6.75
C TYR A 94 -12.13 8.08 5.96
N SER A 95 -12.02 9.40 5.80
CA SER A 95 -12.97 10.20 5.02
C SER A 95 -12.99 9.79 3.55
N MET A 96 -11.86 9.39 2.96
CA MET A 96 -11.81 8.96 1.55
C MET A 96 -12.39 7.57 1.36
N ILE A 97 -12.20 6.66 2.32
CA ILE A 97 -12.86 5.36 2.32
C ILE A 97 -14.37 5.56 2.48
N GLN A 98 -14.78 6.41 3.42
CA GLN A 98 -16.19 6.73 3.66
C GLN A 98 -16.81 7.36 2.41
N ASN A 99 -16.17 8.36 1.79
CA ASN A 99 -16.65 9.01 0.58
C ASN A 99 -16.66 8.03 -0.61
N SER A 100 -15.68 7.15 -0.76
CA SER A 100 -15.69 6.15 -1.84
C SER A 100 -16.84 5.13 -1.68
N LEU A 101 -17.16 4.76 -0.44
CA LEU A 101 -18.27 3.85 -0.12
C LEU A 101 -19.64 4.54 -0.18
N GLN A 102 -19.72 5.82 0.19
CA GLN A 102 -20.94 6.63 0.17
C GLN A 102 -21.25 7.17 -1.23
N THR A 103 -20.21 7.55 -1.97
CA THR A 103 -20.29 8.26 -3.24
C THR A 103 -19.84 7.32 -4.38
N ASN A 104 -20.70 6.37 -4.74
CA ASN A 104 -20.58 5.62 -6.02
C ASN A 104 -21.85 4.87 -6.44
N LEU A 105 -22.86 4.70 -5.57
CA LEU A 105 -24.13 4.09 -6.02
C LEU A 105 -25.10 5.12 -6.59
N ASN A 106 -25.28 6.28 -5.96
CA ASN A 106 -26.27 7.25 -6.43
C ASN A 106 -25.70 8.21 -7.50
N GLU A 107 -24.45 8.67 -7.35
CA GLU A 107 -23.84 9.66 -8.27
C GLU A 107 -23.35 9.06 -9.59
N SER A 108 -22.85 7.82 -9.58
CA SER A 108 -22.40 7.13 -10.80
C SER A 108 -23.57 6.57 -11.62
N LEU A 109 -24.72 6.29 -10.99
CA LEU A 109 -25.95 5.98 -11.71
C LEU A 109 -26.49 7.21 -12.44
N ASP A 110 -26.40 8.41 -11.85
CA ASP A 110 -26.79 9.66 -12.54
C ASP A 110 -25.91 9.97 -13.76
N LEU A 111 -24.63 9.57 -13.76
CA LEU A 111 -23.76 9.67 -14.94
C LEU A 111 -23.97 8.56 -15.98
N LEU A 112 -24.59 7.44 -15.60
CA LEU A 112 -24.98 6.35 -16.51
C LEU A 112 -26.39 6.55 -17.09
N ILE A 113 -27.23 7.36 -16.45
CA ILE A 113 -28.52 7.79 -16.97
C ILE A 113 -28.26 8.87 -18.01
N PHE A 114 -28.18 8.42 -19.27
CA PHE A 114 -28.32 9.20 -20.51
C PHE A 114 -28.73 10.66 -20.28
N GLN A 115 -27.78 11.57 -20.47
CA GLN A 115 -28.11 12.97 -20.69
C GLN A 115 -29.00 13.03 -21.94
N PRO A 116 -30.30 13.39 -21.84
CA PRO A 116 -31.03 13.77 -23.02
C PRO A 116 -30.40 15.08 -23.45
N ILE A 117 -29.72 15.06 -24.60
CA ILE A 117 -29.44 16.27 -25.36
C ILE A 117 -30.83 16.88 -25.62
N LEU A 118 -31.20 17.94 -24.89
CA LEU A 118 -32.18 19.00 -25.21
C LEU A 118 -32.73 19.65 -23.92
N GLN A 119 -32.23 20.85 -23.58
CA GLN A 119 -32.94 22.14 -23.58
C GLN A 119 -32.06 23.24 -22.97
#